data_AF-A0A2X5NQD8-F1
#
_entry.id   AF-A0A2X5NQD8-F1
#
_cell.length_a   1.000
_cell.length_b   1.000
_cell.length_c   1.000
_cell.angle_alpha   90.00
_cell.angle_beta   90.00
_cell.angle_gamma   90.00
#
_symmetry.space_group_name_H-M   'P 1'
#
loop_
_entity.id
_entity.type
_entity.pdbx_description
1 polymer ?
#
loop_
_entity_poly.entity_id
_entity_poly.type
_entity_poly.pdbx_seq_one_letter_code
_entity_poly.pdbx_strand_id
1 'polypeptide(L)'
;MKAFLGAGLLFAATLALTGCDNSPTASAQNSVLSGKTMGTVWRVTVAGVPAARLPQLQEAISRQLSHDDQELSTWKADSALSRFNQYQGTAPWPVSEGMADIVTMALRIGKKTDGAMDITVGHW
;
A
#
# COMPACT_ATOMS: atom_id res chain seq x y z
N MET A 1 -3.75 70.46 -13.16
CA MET A 1 -4.69 69.33 -12.94
C MET A 1 -4.52 68.16 -13.94
N LYS A 2 -3.37 67.98 -14.62
CA LYS A 2 -3.14 66.84 -15.53
C LYS A 2 -2.24 65.73 -14.95
N ALA A 3 -1.49 66.01 -13.88
CA ALA A 3 -0.53 65.07 -13.30
C ALA A 3 -1.17 63.96 -12.43
N PHE A 4 -2.37 64.19 -11.90
CA PHE A 4 -3.05 63.22 -11.02
C PHE A 4 -3.87 62.16 -11.78
N LEU A 5 -4.22 62.40 -13.05
CA LEU A 5 -4.97 61.42 -13.86
C LEU A 5 -4.08 60.25 -14.33
N GLY A 6 -2.80 60.50 -14.64
CA GLY A 6 -1.87 59.47 -15.09
C GLY A 6 -1.44 58.51 -13.98
N ALA A 7 -1.27 59.01 -12.75
CA ALA A 7 -0.88 58.21 -11.60
C ALA A 7 -1.99 57.24 -11.16
N GLY A 8 -3.27 57.65 -11.25
CA GLY A 8 -4.41 56.78 -10.95
C GLY A 8 -4.58 55.63 -11.93
N LEU A 9 -4.30 55.86 -13.23
CA LEU A 9 -4.37 54.82 -14.26
C LEU A 9 -3.26 53.77 -14.10
N LEU A 10 -2.05 54.21 -13.72
CA LEU A 10 -0.90 53.32 -13.46
C LEU A 10 -1.10 52.46 -12.21
N PHE A 11 -1.77 52.97 -11.18
CA PHE A 11 -2.06 52.22 -9.96
C PHE A 11 -3.22 51.21 -10.14
N ALA A 12 -4.21 51.54 -10.98
CA ALA A 12 -5.28 50.59 -11.32
C ALA A 12 -4.78 49.44 -12.22
N ALA A 13 -3.81 49.70 -13.09
CA ALA A 13 -3.20 48.69 -13.95
C ALA A 13 -2.36 47.67 -13.18
N THR A 14 -1.73 48.05 -12.07
CA THR A 14 -0.95 47.12 -11.23
C THR A 14 -1.83 46.23 -10.35
N LEU A 15 -3.02 46.69 -9.93
CA LEU A 15 -4.01 45.83 -9.26
C LEU A 15 -4.66 44.79 -10.21
N ALA A 16 -4.71 45.05 -11.51
CA ALA A 16 -5.22 44.10 -12.49
C ALA A 16 -4.24 42.94 -12.80
N LEU A 17 -2.98 43.06 -12.39
CA LEU A 17 -1.94 42.03 -12.57
C LEU A 17 -1.79 41.10 -11.35
N THR A 18 -2.51 41.34 -10.25
CA THR A 18 -2.59 40.39 -9.12
C THR A 18 -3.68 39.34 -9.36
N GLY A 19 -3.75 38.79 -10.56
CA GLY A 19 -4.47 37.57 -10.84
C GLY A 19 -3.55 36.39 -10.54
N CYS A 20 -3.37 36.05 -9.26
CA CYS A 20 -2.82 34.74 -8.93
C CYS A 20 -3.83 33.71 -9.42
N ASP A 21 -3.55 33.08 -10.55
CA ASP A 21 -4.23 31.87 -10.99
C ASP A 21 -3.86 30.74 -10.01
N ASN A 22 -4.49 30.77 -8.84
CA ASN A 22 -4.53 29.67 -7.88
C ASN A 22 -5.70 28.75 -8.23
N SER A 23 -5.98 28.54 -9.52
CA SER A 23 -6.71 27.35 -9.92
C SER A 23 -5.83 26.18 -9.46
N PRO A 24 -6.26 25.35 -8.50
CA PRO A 24 -5.63 24.06 -8.37
C PRO A 24 -5.93 23.40 -9.70
N THR A 25 -4.97 23.41 -10.64
CA THR A 25 -4.91 22.34 -11.62
C THR A 25 -5.08 21.11 -10.78
N ALA A 26 -6.21 20.41 -10.95
CA ALA A 26 -6.53 19.19 -10.26
C ALA A 26 -5.52 18.12 -10.71
N SER A 27 -4.24 18.31 -10.39
CA SER A 27 -3.30 17.23 -10.26
C SER A 27 -3.93 16.35 -9.19
N ALA A 28 -4.26 15.13 -9.57
CA ALA A 28 -4.80 14.15 -8.65
C ALA A 28 -3.88 14.14 -7.41
N GLN A 29 -4.36 14.71 -6.30
CA GLN A 29 -3.56 14.81 -5.08
C GLN A 29 -3.28 13.38 -4.63
N ASN A 30 -2.01 13.00 -4.66
CA ASN A 30 -1.57 11.69 -4.21
C ASN A 30 -1.67 11.66 -2.68
N SER A 31 -2.42 10.68 -2.17
CA SER A 31 -2.52 10.40 -0.74
C SER A 31 -1.62 9.21 -0.41
N VAL A 32 -0.93 9.27 0.73
CA VAL A 32 -0.05 8.20 1.20
C VAL A 32 -0.65 7.60 2.46
N LEU A 33 -0.89 6.29 2.43
CA LEU A 33 -1.32 5.49 3.57
C LEU A 33 -0.12 4.63 4.03
N SER A 34 0.00 4.40 5.33
CA SER A 34 1.05 3.56 5.89
C SER A 34 0.62 2.89 7.18
N GLY A 35 1.36 1.84 7.55
CA GLY A 35 1.13 1.09 8.78
C GLY A 35 2.22 0.05 8.99
N LYS A 36 1.97 -0.88 9.92
CA LYS A 36 2.88 -1.97 10.28
C LYS A 36 2.18 -3.32 10.12
N THR A 37 2.91 -4.33 9.63
CA THR A 37 2.47 -5.74 9.57
C THR A 37 3.69 -6.62 9.34
N MET A 38 3.61 -7.92 9.66
CA MET A 38 4.65 -8.92 9.32
C MET A 38 6.08 -8.49 9.73
N GLY A 39 6.23 -7.80 10.86
CA GLY A 39 7.53 -7.29 11.35
C GLY A 39 8.13 -6.11 10.57
N THR A 40 7.39 -5.51 9.63
CA THR A 40 7.85 -4.39 8.79
C THR A 40 6.80 -3.28 8.66
N VAL A 41 7.09 -2.29 7.82
CA VAL A 41 6.19 -1.18 7.48
C VAL A 41 5.65 -1.35 6.06
N TRP A 42 4.38 -1.04 5.86
CA TRP A 42 3.77 -0.97 4.53
C TRP A 42 3.48 0.49 4.16
N ARG A 43 3.49 0.78 2.86
CA ARG A 43 3.17 2.10 2.29
C ARG A 43 2.37 1.91 1.01
N VAL A 44 1.26 2.63 0.89
CA VAL A 44 0.44 2.67 -0.33
C VAL A 44 0.25 4.12 -0.74
N THR A 45 0.61 4.45 -1.98
CA THR A 45 0.36 5.77 -2.58
C THR A 45 -0.81 5.64 -3.55
N VAL A 46 -1.87 6.42 -3.33
CA VAL A 46 -3.08 6.40 -4.16
C VAL A 46 -3.36 7.78 -4.74
N ALA A 47 -3.73 7.82 -6.02
CA ALA A 47 -4.12 9.04 -6.72
C ALA A 47 -5.65 9.12 -6.81
N GLY A 48 -6.23 10.31 -6.63
CA GLY A 48 -7.64 10.56 -6.92
C GLY A 48 -8.64 9.96 -5.94
N VAL A 49 -8.21 9.50 -4.76
CA VAL A 49 -9.10 9.03 -3.69
C VAL A 49 -9.57 10.24 -2.86
N PRO A 50 -10.88 10.47 -2.70
CA PRO A 50 -11.38 11.55 -1.85
C PRO A 50 -10.89 11.39 -0.41
N ALA A 51 -10.48 12.50 0.24
CA ALA A 51 -9.94 12.47 1.61
C ALA A 51 -10.88 11.75 2.60
N ALA A 52 -12.19 11.90 2.44
CA ALA A 52 -13.21 11.26 3.27
C ALA A 52 -13.25 9.72 3.16
N ARG A 53 -12.66 9.14 2.11
CA ARG A 53 -12.57 7.68 1.84
C ARG A 53 -11.26 7.05 2.30
N LEU A 54 -10.24 7.87 2.62
CA LEU A 54 -8.93 7.40 3.04
C LEU A 54 -8.97 6.56 4.32
N PRO A 55 -9.75 6.91 5.37
CA PRO A 55 -9.82 6.09 6.58
C PRO A 55 -10.34 4.67 6.33
N GLN A 56 -11.42 4.54 5.53
CA GLN A 56 -12.00 3.24 5.19
C GLN A 56 -11.07 2.41 4.31
N LEU A 57 -10.34 3.06 3.39
CA LEU A 57 -9.32 2.41 2.58
C LEU A 57 -8.16 1.89 3.46
N GLN A 58 -7.68 2.70 4.40
CA GLN A 58 -6.63 2.30 5.33
C GLN A 58 -7.06 1.12 6.21
N GLU A 59 -8.30 1.13 6.68
CA GLU A 59 -8.85 0.00 7.45
C GLU A 59 -8.94 -1.27 6.60
N ALA A 60 -9.40 -1.16 5.35
CA ALA A 60 -9.48 -2.30 4.44
C ALA A 60 -8.10 -2.91 4.15
N ILE A 61 -7.09 -2.07 3.88
CA ILE A 61 -5.69 -2.50 3.69
C ILE A 61 -5.18 -3.18 4.96
N SER A 62 -5.39 -2.57 6.13
CA SER A 62 -4.91 -3.11 7.40
C SER A 62 -5.56 -4.46 7.71
N ARG A 63 -6.85 -4.63 7.39
CA ARG A 63 -7.58 -5.88 7.59
C ARG A 63 -7.07 -6.97 6.66
N GLN A 64 -6.84 -6.67 5.38
CA GLN A 64 -6.28 -7.62 4.43
C GLN A 64 -4.88 -8.07 4.86
N LEU A 65 -4.00 -7.13 5.18
CA LEU A 65 -2.64 -7.45 5.63
C LEU A 65 -2.62 -8.22 6.95
N SER A 66 -3.60 -8.00 7.83
CA SER A 66 -3.74 -8.77 9.06
C SER A 66 -4.22 -10.20 8.79
N HIS A 67 -5.09 -10.39 7.80
CA HIS A 67 -5.50 -11.71 7.32
C HIS A 67 -4.30 -12.46 6.74
N ASP A 68 -3.54 -11.83 5.86
CA ASP A 68 -2.34 -12.43 5.25
C ASP A 68 -1.30 -12.80 6.32
N ASP A 69 -1.12 -11.97 7.35
CA ASP A 69 -0.24 -12.25 8.48
C ASP A 69 -0.79 -13.39 9.37
N GLN A 70 -2.11 -13.57 9.46
CA GLN A 70 -2.70 -14.74 10.13
C GLN A 70 -2.54 -16.02 9.30
N GLU A 71 -2.35 -15.91 8.00
CA GLU A 71 -2.18 -17.06 7.11
C GLU A 71 -0.71 -17.50 7.03
N LEU A 72 0.21 -16.55 6.84
CA LEU A 72 1.59 -16.80 6.42
C LEU A 72 2.64 -16.67 7.54
N SER A 73 2.27 -16.13 8.71
CA SER A 73 3.26 -15.87 9.76
C SER A 73 3.80 -17.17 10.36
N THR A 74 5.11 -17.34 10.39
CA THR A 74 5.79 -18.40 11.15
C THR A 74 5.92 -18.07 12.64
N TRP A 75 5.60 -16.83 13.04
CA TRP A 75 5.74 -16.35 14.43
C TRP A 75 4.45 -16.46 15.24
N LYS A 76 3.29 -16.53 14.57
CA LYS A 76 2.00 -16.78 15.21
C LYS A 76 1.76 -18.28 15.28
N ALA A 77 1.67 -18.83 16.49
CA ALA A 77 1.47 -20.25 16.72
C ALA A 77 0.14 -20.77 16.11
N ASP A 78 -0.85 -19.89 15.97
CA ASP A 78 -2.18 -20.18 15.42
C ASP A 78 -2.35 -19.69 13.98
N SER A 79 -1.27 -19.42 13.25
CA SER A 79 -1.38 -19.15 11.81
C SER A 79 -1.70 -20.43 11.02
N ALA A 80 -2.22 -20.26 9.80
CA ALA A 80 -2.45 -21.42 8.92
C ALA A 80 -1.14 -22.16 8.62
N LEU A 81 -0.06 -21.43 8.33
CA LEU A 81 1.26 -22.00 8.08
C LEU A 81 1.84 -22.72 9.30
N SER A 82 1.76 -22.12 10.50
CA SER A 82 2.29 -22.75 11.73
C SER A 82 1.54 -24.03 12.07
N ARG A 83 0.21 -24.06 11.89
CA ARG A 83 -0.58 -25.29 12.05
C ARG A 83 -0.15 -26.38 11.06
N PHE A 84 0.14 -26.01 9.81
CA PHE A 84 0.68 -26.95 8.83
C PHE A 84 2.07 -27.45 9.25
N ASN A 85 2.97 -26.57 9.70
CA ASN A 85 4.31 -26.97 10.15
C ASN A 85 4.27 -27.93 11.36
N GLN A 86 3.27 -27.81 12.22
CA GLN A 86 3.08 -28.70 13.38
C GLN A 86 2.39 -30.03 13.02
N TYR A 87 1.78 -30.13 11.84
CA TYR A 87 1.04 -31.32 11.41
C TYR A 87 1.99 -32.50 11.14
N GLN A 88 1.75 -33.62 11.83
CA GLN A 88 2.60 -34.83 11.76
C GLN A 88 2.04 -35.92 10.83
N GLY A 89 0.92 -35.67 10.16
CA GLY A 89 0.30 -36.65 9.27
C GLY A 89 0.77 -36.53 7.82
N THR A 90 0.31 -37.44 6.98
CA THR A 90 0.63 -37.48 5.53
C THR A 90 -0.59 -37.25 4.65
N ALA A 91 -1.79 -37.09 5.25
CA ALA A 91 -2.99 -36.78 4.49
C ALA A 91 -2.91 -35.36 3.93
N PRO A 92 -3.56 -35.06 2.79
CA PRO A 92 -3.65 -33.71 2.28
C PRO A 92 -4.18 -32.74 3.33
N TRP A 93 -3.45 -31.63 3.54
CA TRP A 93 -3.84 -30.59 4.47
C TRP A 93 -4.63 -29.49 3.74
N PRO A 94 -5.85 -29.13 4.19
CA PRO A 94 -6.62 -28.09 3.55
C PRO A 94 -5.98 -26.72 3.75
N VAL A 95 -5.87 -25.96 2.66
CA VAL A 95 -5.33 -24.59 2.63
C VAL A 95 -6.24 -23.68 1.81
N SER A 96 -6.07 -22.37 1.95
CA SER A 96 -6.74 -21.43 1.05
C SER A 96 -6.16 -21.53 -0.37
N GLU A 97 -6.89 -21.00 -1.35
CA GLU A 97 -6.40 -20.84 -2.72
C GLU A 97 -5.13 -19.97 -2.77
N GLY A 98 -5.10 -18.86 -2.01
CA GLY A 98 -3.93 -17.98 -1.95
C GLY A 98 -2.68 -18.66 -1.42
N MET A 99 -2.81 -19.49 -0.37
CA MET A 99 -1.70 -20.31 0.12
C MET A 99 -1.24 -21.33 -0.92
N ALA A 100 -2.18 -22.01 -1.59
CA ALA A 100 -1.85 -22.97 -2.64
C ALA A 100 -1.07 -22.31 -3.79
N ASP A 101 -1.46 -21.10 -4.20
CA ASP A 101 -0.77 -20.32 -5.23
C ASP A 101 0.64 -19.90 -4.78
N ILE A 102 0.79 -19.42 -3.54
CA ILE A 102 2.08 -19.02 -2.97
C ILE A 102 3.05 -20.21 -2.95
N VAL A 103 2.62 -21.35 -2.41
CA VAL A 103 3.44 -22.57 -2.33
C VAL A 103 3.79 -23.07 -3.73
N THR A 104 2.81 -23.10 -4.64
CA THR A 104 3.03 -23.51 -6.04
C THR A 104 4.07 -22.63 -6.73
N MET A 105 3.99 -21.31 -6.54
CA MET A 105 4.96 -20.37 -7.10
C MET A 105 6.35 -20.55 -6.47
N ALA A 106 6.43 -20.67 -5.15
CA ALA A 106 7.69 -20.86 -4.45
C ALA A 106 8.41 -22.14 -4.91
N LEU A 107 7.70 -23.26 -5.04
CA LEU A 107 8.26 -24.51 -5.57
C LEU A 107 8.73 -24.37 -7.02
N ARG A 108 7.99 -23.63 -7.86
CA ARG A 108 8.39 -23.35 -9.25
C ARG A 108 9.65 -22.49 -9.31
N ILE A 109 9.77 -21.48 -8.46
CA ILE A 109 10.97 -20.63 -8.37
C ILE A 109 12.14 -21.48 -7.86
N GLY A 110 11.96 -22.32 -6.85
CA GLY A 110 12.99 -23.23 -6.37
C GLY A 110 13.54 -24.12 -7.48
N LYS A 111 12.66 -24.72 -8.29
CA LYS A 111 13.08 -25.49 -9.47
C LYS A 111 13.84 -24.65 -10.50
N LYS A 112 13.41 -23.41 -10.77
CA LYS A 112 14.07 -22.52 -11.73
C LYS A 112 15.42 -21.96 -11.25
N THR A 113 15.67 -22.06 -9.95
CA THR A 113 16.88 -21.54 -9.29
C THR A 113 17.78 -22.67 -8.81
N ASP A 114 17.57 -23.89 -9.30
CA ASP A 114 18.33 -25.10 -8.91
C ASP A 114 18.41 -25.29 -7.38
N GLY A 115 17.31 -24.97 -6.69
CA GLY A 115 17.20 -25.08 -5.24
C GLY A 115 17.71 -23.89 -4.44
N ALA A 116 18.19 -22.81 -5.08
CA ALA A 116 18.64 -21.62 -4.34
C ALA A 116 17.49 -20.93 -3.59
N MET A 117 16.26 -21.01 -4.11
CA MET A 117 15.05 -20.69 -3.36
C MET A 117 14.43 -21.96 -2.80
N ASP A 118 14.47 -22.15 -1.49
CA ASP A 118 13.86 -23.28 -0.79
C ASP A 118 13.09 -22.79 0.44
N ILE A 119 11.77 -22.99 0.44
CA ILE A 119 10.87 -22.59 1.53
C ILE A 119 10.86 -23.58 2.71
N THR A 120 11.59 -24.69 2.61
CA THR A 120 11.65 -25.76 3.61
C THR A 120 12.90 -25.70 4.50
N VAL A 121 13.79 -24.73 4.28
CA VAL A 121 15.05 -24.58 5.03
C VAL A 121 14.88 -24.22 6.50
N GLY A 122 13.69 -23.82 6.92
CA GLY A 122 13.43 -23.45 8.30
C GLY A 122 13.41 -24.67 9.23
N HIS A 123 13.79 -24.43 10.49
CA HIS A 123 13.73 -25.42 11.55
C HIS A 123 12.51 -25.07 12.42
N TRP A 124 11.45 -25.86 12.29
CA TRP A 124 10.15 -25.62 12.92
C TRP A 124 9.80 -26.75 13.88
#